data_AF-A0A7X7WLX0-F1
#
_entry.id   AF-A0A7X7WLX0-F1
#
_cell.length_a   1.000
_cell.length_b   1.000
_cell.length_c   1.000
_cell.angle_alpha   90.00
_cell.angle_beta   90.00
_cell.angle_gamma   90.00
#
_symmetry.space_group_name_H-M   'P 1'
#
loop_
_entity.id
_entity.type
_entity.pdbx_description
1 polymer ?
#
loop_
_entity_poly.entity_id
_entity_poly.type
_entity_poly.pdbx_seq_one_letter_code
_entity_poly.pdbx_strand_id
1 'polypeptide(L)'
;TIRWNGTENTVIAIGNFDVVSRNYTVTFPSAGTWYDYFWADSLVLENPSVQITLQPGEYRFYSSKKMNGYGSINIGYESPAGSKKISVFPNPAFDRITVAGSERMKSLRITSLSGNIVMEKFPLSDKVSVDISDLPGGIYFIRVDYKSTSETLRFVKMK
;
A
#
# COMPACT_ATOMS: atom_id res chain seq x y z
N THR A 1 20.83 17.95 -11.38
CA THR A 1 19.42 17.98 -11.83
C THR A 1 19.30 17.15 -13.10
N ILE A 2 18.25 16.35 -13.21
CA ILE A 2 17.88 15.63 -14.44
C ILE A 2 16.53 16.17 -14.92
N ARG A 3 16.36 16.30 -16.23
CA ARG A 3 15.15 16.86 -16.84
C ARG A 3 14.64 15.96 -17.95
N TRP A 4 13.33 15.72 -17.95
CA TRP A 4 12.62 15.05 -19.03
C TRP A 4 11.52 15.95 -19.56
N ASN A 5 11.58 16.29 -20.85
CA ASN A 5 10.57 17.09 -21.53
C ASN A 5 9.71 16.17 -22.42
N GLY A 6 8.45 15.95 -22.04
CA GLY A 6 7.44 15.34 -22.90
C GLY A 6 6.57 16.41 -23.59
N THR A 7 5.73 15.99 -24.54
CA THR A 7 4.79 16.89 -25.25
C THR A 7 3.72 17.48 -24.34
N GLU A 8 3.31 16.76 -23.29
CA GLU A 8 2.25 17.21 -22.36
C GLU A 8 2.72 17.43 -20.92
N ASN A 9 3.92 16.95 -20.56
CA ASN A 9 4.42 17.01 -19.20
C ASN A 9 5.93 17.16 -19.19
N THR A 10 6.44 18.07 -18.36
CA THR A 10 7.86 18.17 -18.05
C THR A 10 8.12 17.75 -16.62
N VAL A 11 9.19 16.99 -16.42
CA VAL A 11 9.62 16.51 -15.11
C VAL A 11 11.04 16.99 -14.83
N ILE A 12 11.26 17.46 -13.60
CA ILE A 12 12.57 17.86 -13.07
C ILE A 12 12.86 17.04 -11.81
N ALA A 13 13.98 16.33 -11.83
CA ALA A 13 14.51 15.61 -10.68
C ALA A 13 15.75 16.33 -10.12
N ILE A 14 15.75 16.55 -8.82
CA ILE A 14 16.87 17.18 -8.09
C ILE A 14 17.21 16.23 -6.94
N GLY A 15 18.50 16.02 -6.69
CA GLY A 15 18.95 15.15 -5.62
C GLY A 15 20.24 15.66 -5.01
N ASN A 16 20.33 15.57 -3.69
CA ASN A 16 21.53 15.79 -2.93
C ASN A 16 22.17 14.45 -2.56
N PHE A 17 23.22 14.08 -3.29
CA PHE A 17 23.98 12.84 -3.05
C PHE A 17 25.13 13.03 -2.05
N ASP A 18 25.18 14.16 -1.36
CA ASP A 18 26.16 14.44 -0.31
C ASP A 18 25.60 14.08 1.09
N VAL A 19 26.49 14.04 2.08
CA VAL A 19 26.20 13.84 3.50
C VAL A 19 25.93 15.16 4.25
N VAL A 20 25.95 16.30 3.54
CA VAL A 20 25.64 17.64 4.08
C VAL A 20 24.53 18.32 3.29
N SER A 21 23.79 19.22 3.94
CA SER A 21 22.76 20.02 3.26
C SER A 21 23.37 20.97 2.24
N ARG A 22 22.70 21.13 1.09
CA ARG A 22 23.16 21.98 -0.02
C ARG A 22 22.02 22.80 -0.63
N ASN A 23 22.36 23.99 -1.10
CA ASN A 23 21.47 24.85 -1.88
C ASN A 23 21.72 24.63 -3.37
N TYR A 24 20.65 24.38 -4.12
CA TYR A 24 20.68 24.21 -5.57
C TYR A 24 19.90 25.32 -6.24
N THR A 25 20.54 26.04 -7.16
CA THR A 25 19.82 26.87 -8.14
C THR A 25 19.19 25.95 -9.17
N VAL A 26 17.87 25.91 -9.23
CA VAL A 26 17.11 25.08 -10.17
C VAL A 26 16.30 25.96 -11.10
N THR A 27 16.51 25.77 -12.41
CA THR A 27 15.77 26.48 -13.46
C THR A 27 14.72 25.57 -14.09
N PHE A 28 13.46 25.91 -13.84
CA PHE A 28 12.27 25.33 -14.43
C PHE A 28 12.01 25.90 -15.85
N PRO A 29 11.33 25.16 -16.74
CA PRO A 29 10.97 25.65 -18.08
C PRO A 29 10.12 26.91 -18.09
N SER A 30 9.26 27.06 -17.09
CA SER A 30 8.31 28.16 -16.98
C SER A 30 8.02 28.45 -15.52
N ALA A 31 7.65 29.71 -15.26
CA ALA A 31 6.94 30.07 -14.04
C ALA A 31 5.58 29.35 -13.97
N GLY A 32 4.98 29.32 -12.78
CA GLY A 32 3.70 28.65 -12.51
C GLY A 32 3.81 27.55 -11.46
N THR A 33 2.77 26.73 -11.37
CA THR A 33 2.65 25.67 -10.37
C THR A 33 3.31 24.38 -10.84
N TRP A 34 4.24 23.89 -10.05
CA TRP A 34 4.89 22.59 -10.19
C TRP A 34 4.45 21.68 -9.04
N TYR A 35 4.22 20.41 -9.33
CA TYR A 35 3.71 19.46 -8.35
C TYR A 35 4.82 18.51 -7.91
N ASP A 36 5.04 18.37 -6.60
CA ASP A 36 5.91 17.34 -6.07
C ASP A 36 5.23 15.98 -6.21
N TYR A 37 5.91 15.06 -6.88
CA TYR A 37 5.35 13.77 -7.23
C TYR A 37 5.16 12.83 -6.03
N PHE A 38 6.00 12.94 -5.00
CA PHE A 38 6.00 12.01 -3.85
C PHE A 38 5.15 12.52 -2.69
N TRP A 39 5.15 13.82 -2.45
CA TRP A 39 4.53 14.41 -1.26
C TRP A 39 3.17 15.05 -1.54
N ALA A 40 2.69 14.97 -2.79
CA ALA A 40 1.44 15.58 -3.26
C ALA A 40 1.32 17.09 -2.96
N ASP A 41 2.48 17.73 -2.74
CA ASP A 41 2.61 19.16 -2.49
C ASP A 41 2.79 19.92 -3.82
N SER A 42 2.72 21.25 -3.78
CA SER A 42 2.92 22.11 -4.94
C SER A 42 3.85 23.28 -4.65
N LEU A 43 4.74 23.54 -5.60
CA LEU A 43 5.64 24.68 -5.62
C LEU A 43 5.13 25.72 -6.62
N VAL A 44 4.77 26.90 -6.13
CA VAL A 44 4.37 28.03 -6.99
C VAL A 44 5.59 28.90 -7.27
N LEU A 45 5.91 29.07 -8.55
CA LEU A 45 7.07 29.83 -8.99
C LEU A 45 6.64 31.11 -9.70
N GLU A 46 7.04 32.26 -9.17
CA GLU A 46 6.94 33.55 -9.86
C GLU A 46 8.02 33.71 -10.94
N ASN A 47 9.19 33.09 -10.70
CA ASN A 47 10.33 33.07 -11.62
C ASN A 47 10.74 31.63 -11.91
N PRO A 48 11.17 31.31 -13.14
CA PRO A 48 11.60 29.96 -13.50
C PRO A 48 12.86 29.51 -12.74
N SER A 49 13.66 30.42 -12.19
CA SER A 49 14.86 30.08 -11.41
C SER A 49 14.60 30.26 -9.92
N VAL A 50 14.84 29.21 -9.12
CA VAL A 50 14.60 29.19 -7.67
C VAL A 50 15.75 28.50 -6.94
N GLN A 51 16.04 28.93 -5.70
CA GLN A 51 16.94 28.23 -4.78
C GLN A 51 16.17 27.16 -4.00
N ILE A 52 16.62 25.91 -4.10
CA ILE A 52 16.06 24.78 -3.36
C ILE A 52 17.14 24.20 -2.46
N THR A 53 16.90 24.24 -1.15
CA THR A 53 17.74 23.57 -0.16
C THR A 53 17.31 22.12 -0.03
N LEU A 54 18.26 21.19 -0.12
CA LEU A 54 18.06 19.76 0.09
C LEU A 54 18.90 19.27 1.28
N GLN A 55 18.31 18.43 2.13
CA GLN A 55 19.00 17.71 3.20
C GLN A 55 19.91 16.61 2.62
N PRO A 56 20.84 16.05 3.41
CA PRO A 56 21.64 14.90 2.99
C PRO A 56 20.77 13.75 2.47
N GLY A 57 21.07 13.24 1.28
CA GLY A 57 20.31 12.15 0.65
C GLY A 57 18.90 12.52 0.15
N GLU A 58 18.45 13.76 0.33
CA GLU A 58 17.12 14.20 -0.11
C GLU A 58 17.05 14.32 -1.63
N TYR A 59 15.95 13.86 -2.20
CA TYR A 59 15.62 14.05 -3.60
C TYR A 59 14.19 14.58 -3.75
N ARG A 60 13.95 15.34 -4.82
CA ARG A 60 12.63 15.88 -5.17
C ARG A 60 12.36 15.71 -6.65
N PHE A 61 11.10 15.43 -6.98
CA PHE A 61 10.63 15.26 -8.34
C PHE A 61 9.45 16.17 -8.58
N TYR A 62 9.63 17.15 -9.46
CA TYR A 62 8.61 18.12 -9.82
C TYR A 62 8.06 17.86 -11.21
N SER A 63 6.75 17.97 -11.37
CA SER A 63 6.06 17.82 -12.65
C SER A 63 5.21 19.06 -12.97
N SER A 64 5.15 19.44 -14.25
CA SER A 64 4.32 20.56 -14.72
C SER A 64 2.82 20.22 -14.76
N LYS A 65 2.46 18.96 -14.57
CA LYS A 65 1.07 18.48 -14.52
C LYS A 65 0.86 17.75 -13.19
N LYS A 66 -0.27 18.01 -12.54
CA LYS A 66 -0.63 17.25 -11.34
C LYS A 66 -0.79 15.79 -11.72
N MET A 67 0.08 14.95 -11.20
CA MET A 67 -0.02 13.50 -11.35
C MET A 67 -0.80 12.97 -10.16
N ASN A 68 -1.59 11.92 -10.37
CA ASN A 68 -1.98 11.07 -9.25
C ASN A 68 -0.66 10.50 -8.73
N GLY A 69 -0.22 10.94 -7.54
CA GLY A 69 0.98 10.41 -6.91
C GLY A 69 0.86 8.90 -6.76
N TYR A 70 1.90 8.24 -6.23
CA TYR A 70 1.71 6.87 -5.78
C TYR A 70 0.65 6.88 -4.67
N GLY A 71 -0.60 6.57 -5.02
CA GLY A 71 -1.56 6.10 -4.03
C GLY A 71 -0.82 5.03 -3.24
N SER A 72 -0.86 5.14 -1.91
CA SER A 72 -0.17 4.29 -0.93
C SER A 72 0.41 3.04 -1.57
N ILE A 73 1.74 2.91 -1.64
CA ILE A 73 2.37 1.65 -2.03
C ILE A 73 1.84 0.62 -1.04
N ASN A 74 0.82 -0.13 -1.46
CA ASN A 74 0.25 -1.19 -0.67
C ASN A 74 1.29 -2.30 -0.73
N ILE A 75 2.15 -2.38 0.30
CA ILE A 75 3.03 -3.53 0.52
C ILE A 75 2.20 -4.75 1.01
N GLY A 76 0.91 -4.76 0.71
CA GLY A 76 -0.02 -5.86 0.90
C GLY A 76 -0.73 -6.07 -0.44
N TYR A 77 -0.71 -7.32 -0.89
CA TYR A 77 -1.38 -7.87 -2.07
C TYR A 77 -2.49 -6.95 -2.64
N GLU A 78 -2.20 -6.26 -3.74
CA GLU A 78 -3.25 -5.69 -4.59
C GLU A 78 -4.03 -6.84 -5.18
N SER A 79 -5.17 -7.12 -4.57
CA SER A 79 -6.12 -8.04 -5.13
C SER A 79 -6.68 -7.37 -6.38
N PRO A 80 -6.50 -7.93 -7.59
CA PRO A 80 -6.82 -7.26 -8.84
C PRO A 80 -8.26 -6.74 -8.83
N ALA A 81 -8.50 -5.59 -9.48
CA ALA A 81 -9.82 -4.99 -9.58
C ALA A 81 -10.84 -6.03 -10.07
N GLY A 82 -11.73 -6.48 -9.18
CA GLY A 82 -12.66 -7.60 -9.40
C GLY A 82 -12.49 -8.80 -8.47
N SER A 83 -11.46 -8.81 -7.62
CA SER A 83 -11.30 -9.83 -6.58
C SER A 83 -12.43 -9.75 -5.55
N LYS A 84 -12.95 -10.92 -5.20
CA LYS A 84 -14.07 -11.04 -4.28
C LYS A 84 -13.58 -10.57 -2.90
N LYS A 85 -14.43 -9.84 -2.19
CA LYS A 85 -14.08 -9.23 -0.91
C LYS A 85 -14.33 -10.23 0.20
N ILE A 86 -13.34 -11.09 0.48
CA ILE A 86 -13.29 -11.75 1.78
C ILE A 86 -12.96 -10.72 2.87
N SER A 87 -13.59 -10.88 4.04
CA SER A 87 -13.37 -10.07 5.24
C SER A 87 -13.27 -10.95 6.47
N VAL A 88 -12.40 -10.56 7.40
CA VAL A 88 -12.15 -11.29 8.65
C VAL A 88 -12.20 -10.27 9.79
N PHE A 89 -13.13 -10.45 10.73
CA PHE A 89 -13.35 -9.52 11.82
C PHE A 89 -13.86 -10.22 13.09
N PRO A 90 -13.55 -9.70 14.31
CA PRO A 90 -12.66 -8.57 14.54
C PRO A 90 -11.20 -8.94 14.21
N ASN A 91 -10.39 -7.93 13.89
CA ASN A 91 -8.95 -8.07 13.76
C ASN A 91 -8.32 -6.79 14.32
N PRO A 92 -7.65 -6.83 15.49
CA PRO A 92 -7.29 -8.02 16.28
C PRO A 92 -8.47 -8.77 16.90
N ALA A 93 -8.30 -10.08 17.15
CA ALA A 93 -9.32 -10.98 17.68
C ALA A 93 -8.90 -11.62 19.01
N PHE A 94 -9.87 -11.92 19.89
CA PHE A 94 -9.64 -12.68 21.12
C PHE A 94 -10.09 -14.12 20.94
N ASP A 95 -11.36 -14.43 21.10
CA ASP A 95 -11.81 -15.83 21.16
C ASP A 95 -12.44 -16.31 19.86
N ARG A 96 -12.86 -15.38 19.02
CA ARG A 96 -13.66 -15.68 17.84
C ARG A 96 -13.39 -14.69 16.72
N ILE A 97 -13.39 -15.22 15.50
CA ILE A 97 -13.44 -14.43 14.27
C ILE A 97 -14.66 -14.80 13.45
N THR A 98 -15.16 -13.83 12.70
CA THR A 98 -16.14 -13.99 11.65
C THR A 98 -15.44 -13.82 10.32
N VAL A 99 -15.69 -14.75 9.42
CA VAL A 99 -15.15 -14.77 8.07
C VAL A 99 -16.33 -14.66 7.15
N ALA A 100 -16.40 -13.57 6.40
CA ALA A 100 -17.47 -13.30 5.45
C ALA A 100 -16.87 -13.10 4.05
N GLY A 101 -17.35 -13.88 3.10
CA GLY A 101 -16.99 -13.80 1.69
C GLY A 101 -18.19 -13.39 0.85
N SER A 102 -17.97 -13.01 -0.40
CA SER A 102 -19.07 -12.69 -1.32
C SER A 102 -19.72 -13.94 -1.93
N GLU A 103 -19.17 -15.12 -1.67
CA GLU A 103 -19.64 -16.41 -2.22
C GLU A 103 -19.54 -17.52 -1.17
N ARG A 104 -20.23 -18.63 -1.47
CA ARG A 104 -20.21 -19.82 -0.62
C ARG A 104 -18.81 -20.45 -0.60
N MET A 105 -18.23 -20.49 0.59
CA MET A 105 -16.89 -21.03 0.83
C MET A 105 -16.91 -22.56 0.79
N LYS A 106 -16.00 -23.17 0.03
CA LYS A 106 -15.82 -24.63 -0.02
C LYS A 106 -15.01 -25.08 1.19
N SER A 107 -13.86 -24.45 1.42
CA SER A 107 -12.97 -24.72 2.54
C SER A 107 -12.43 -23.43 3.13
N LEU A 108 -12.11 -23.51 4.42
CA LEU A 108 -11.48 -22.47 5.21
C LEU A 108 -10.35 -23.13 5.99
N ARG A 109 -9.15 -22.57 5.88
CA ARG A 109 -7.95 -23.08 6.56
C ARG A 109 -7.25 -21.94 7.29
N ILE A 110 -6.88 -22.18 8.54
CA ILE A 110 -6.06 -21.27 9.34
C ILE A 110 -4.66 -21.86 9.48
N THR A 111 -3.67 -21.02 9.21
CA THR A 111 -2.25 -21.38 9.23
C THR A 111 -1.49 -20.40 10.13
N SER A 112 -0.58 -20.90 10.95
CA SER A 112 0.35 -20.08 11.75
C SER A 112 1.42 -19.40 10.89
N LEU A 113 2.17 -18.44 11.46
CA LEU A 113 3.29 -17.77 10.79
C LEU A 113 4.36 -18.75 10.27
N SER A 114 4.55 -19.89 10.94
CA SER A 114 5.50 -20.94 10.54
C SER A 114 4.98 -21.87 9.43
N GLY A 115 3.76 -21.65 8.92
CA GLY A 115 3.16 -22.49 7.87
C GLY A 115 2.38 -23.71 8.38
N ASN A 116 2.33 -23.96 9.69
CA ASN A 116 1.55 -25.06 10.26
C ASN A 116 0.05 -24.78 10.16
N ILE A 117 -0.72 -25.73 9.62
CA ILE A 117 -2.18 -25.70 9.58
C ILE A 117 -2.70 -25.97 10.99
N VAL A 118 -3.39 -24.98 11.59
CA VAL A 118 -3.95 -25.09 12.94
C VAL A 118 -5.44 -25.38 12.94
N MET A 119 -6.13 -25.12 11.82
CA MET A 119 -7.55 -25.42 11.69
C MET A 119 -7.95 -25.56 10.22
N GLU A 120 -8.91 -26.45 9.94
CA GLU A 120 -9.57 -26.56 8.65
C GLU A 120 -11.07 -26.81 8.84
N LYS A 121 -11.91 -26.16 8.03
CA LYS A 121 -13.37 -26.28 8.04
C LYS A 121 -13.91 -26.29 6.61
N PHE A 122 -15.08 -26.90 6.43
CA PHE A 122 -15.83 -26.93 5.17
C PHE A 122 -17.22 -26.31 5.38
N PRO A 123 -17.29 -24.98 5.63
CA PRO A 123 -18.52 -24.35 6.12
C PRO A 123 -19.67 -24.41 5.12
N LEU A 124 -19.38 -24.47 3.82
CA LEU A 124 -20.39 -24.39 2.77
C LEU A 124 -21.34 -23.22 3.06
N SER A 125 -20.80 -22.04 3.36
CA SER A 125 -21.55 -20.82 3.65
C SER A 125 -20.71 -19.63 3.20
N ASP A 126 -21.36 -18.50 2.93
CA ASP A 126 -20.72 -17.22 2.66
C ASP A 126 -20.30 -16.49 3.95
N LYS A 127 -20.77 -16.95 5.11
CA LYS A 127 -20.39 -16.41 6.41
C LYS A 127 -20.21 -17.53 7.44
N VAL A 128 -19.07 -17.52 8.13
CA VAL A 128 -18.75 -18.51 9.16
C VAL A 128 -18.14 -17.85 10.38
N SER A 129 -18.54 -18.30 11.56
CA SER A 129 -17.91 -17.93 12.81
C SER A 129 -16.97 -19.05 13.26
N VAL A 130 -15.74 -18.67 13.60
CA VAL A 130 -14.66 -19.60 13.94
C VAL A 130 -14.16 -19.27 15.33
N ASP A 131 -14.25 -20.25 16.22
CA ASP A 131 -13.64 -20.22 17.53
C ASP A 131 -12.12 -20.38 17.39
N ILE A 132 -11.37 -19.48 18.01
CA ILE A 132 -9.91 -19.44 18.02
C ILE A 132 -9.36 -19.29 19.45
N SER A 133 -10.18 -19.55 20.48
CA SER A 133 -9.83 -19.38 21.89
C SER A 133 -8.59 -20.19 22.27
N ASP A 134 -8.45 -21.39 21.71
CA ASP A 134 -7.33 -22.31 21.97
C ASP A 134 -6.05 -21.94 21.20
N LEU A 135 -6.09 -20.97 20.30
CA LEU A 135 -4.91 -20.54 19.55
C LEU A 135 -4.06 -19.59 20.41
N PRO A 136 -2.73 -19.81 20.49
CA PRO A 136 -1.82 -18.85 21.12
C PRO A 136 -1.92 -17.45 20.48
N GLY A 137 -1.60 -16.42 21.27
CA GLY A 137 -1.46 -15.06 20.76
C GLY A 137 -0.40 -14.98 19.65
N GLY A 138 -0.75 -14.43 18.49
CA GLY A 138 0.14 -14.40 17.34
C GLY A 138 -0.52 -13.98 16.03
N ILE A 139 0.27 -14.06 14.95
CA ILE A 139 -0.17 -13.78 13.57
C ILE A 139 -0.58 -15.08 12.90
N TYR A 140 -1.74 -15.04 12.25
CA TYR A 140 -2.30 -16.16 11.52
C TYR A 140 -2.76 -15.73 10.13
N PHE A 141 -2.76 -16.69 9.21
CA PHE A 141 -3.30 -16.54 7.87
C PHE A 141 -4.53 -17.42 7.73
N ILE A 142 -5.59 -16.85 7.19
CA ILE A 142 -6.79 -17.58 6.84
C ILE A 142 -6.93 -17.62 5.33
N ARG A 143 -6.93 -18.83 4.79
CA ARG A 143 -7.18 -19.11 3.38
C ARG A 143 -8.59 -19.65 3.23
N VAL A 144 -9.32 -19.10 2.28
CA VAL A 144 -10.64 -19.57 1.87
C VAL A 144 -10.58 -19.97 0.41
N ASP A 145 -11.01 -21.20 0.12
CA ASP A 145 -11.17 -21.65 -1.25
C ASP A 145 -12.66 -21.64 -1.63
N TYR A 146 -12.96 -21.01 -2.75
CA TYR A 146 -14.25 -21.04 -3.41
C TYR A 146 -14.24 -22.08 -4.54
N LYS A 147 -15.23 -22.05 -5.43
CA LYS A 147 -15.32 -23.00 -6.56
C LYS A 147 -14.14 -22.91 -7.53
N SER A 148 -13.67 -21.70 -7.83
CA SER A 148 -12.64 -21.44 -8.85
C SER A 148 -11.51 -20.51 -8.40
N THR A 149 -11.62 -19.95 -7.20
CA THR A 149 -10.70 -18.93 -6.68
C THR A 149 -10.37 -19.22 -5.23
N SER A 150 -9.24 -18.73 -4.75
CA SER A 150 -8.87 -18.80 -3.36
C SER A 150 -8.33 -17.46 -2.90
N GLU A 151 -8.67 -17.06 -1.68
CA GLU A 151 -8.26 -15.79 -1.10
C GLU A 151 -7.62 -16.03 0.27
N THR A 152 -6.64 -15.21 0.63
CA THR A 152 -5.94 -15.33 1.91
C THR A 152 -5.88 -13.96 2.59
N LEU A 153 -6.24 -13.89 3.88
CA LEU A 153 -5.98 -12.72 4.71
C LEU A 153 -5.14 -13.07 5.93
N ARG A 154 -4.52 -12.04 6.47
CA ARG A 154 -3.84 -12.08 7.77
C ARG A 154 -4.76 -11.54 8.86
N PHE A 155 -4.78 -12.20 10.02
CA PHE A 155 -5.37 -11.66 11.24
C PHE A 155 -4.43 -11.84 12.45
N VAL A 156 -4.67 -11.07 13.51
CA VAL A 156 -3.91 -11.10 14.75
C VAL A 156 -4.79 -11.65 15.87
N LYS A 157 -4.35 -12.73 16.54
CA LYS A 157 -4.93 -13.26 17.77
C LYS A 157 -4.24 -12.62 18.96
N MET A 158 -5.02 -11.99 19.83
CA MET A 158 -4.57 -11.49 21.13
C MET A 158 -4.50 -12.64 22.13
N LYS A 159 -3.70 -12.47 23.18
CA LYS A 159 -3.69 -13.42 24.31
C LYS A 159 -5.02 -13.36 25.05
#